data_AF-A0A9D6XKE8-F1
#
_entry.id   AF-A0A9D6XKE8-F1
#
_cell.length_a   1.000
_cell.length_b   1.000
_cell.length_c   1.000
_cell.angle_alpha   90.00
_cell.angle_beta   90.00
_cell.angle_gamma   90.00
#
_symmetry.space_group_name_H-M   'P 1'
#
loop_
_entity.id
_entity.type
_entity.pdbx_description
1 polymer ?
#
loop_
_entity_poly.entity_id
_entity_poly.type
_entity_poly.pdbx_seq_one_letter_code
_entity_poly.pdbx_strand_id
1 'polypeptide(L)'
;MALNISIPRDLLARRYSRYYIYLEPVVSDPLIRGYFSFVASLFLIAFLLIFALSPTINTMLTLQKKIGQQKEILAALDQKRQALIVAQQNYAQIENSLPLLLTALPTNPAPQTILSGVASVASASGVVVSGLHFADIPLSADQFSDQRTSVDFTFVISGLPDQTRDFLKKLENLPRQIRVVTVSIGRATGQSGDLVNVMANGFYLKDFGI
;
A
#
# COMPACT_ATOMS: atom_id res chain seq x y z
N MET A 1 28.55 42.24 59.53
CA MET A 1 28.03 43.62 59.69
C MET A 1 27.11 43.88 58.50
N ALA A 2 25.80 43.74 58.67
CA ALA A 2 24.84 43.78 57.56
C ALA A 2 24.52 45.22 57.17
N LEU A 3 24.75 45.57 55.89
CA LEU A 3 24.39 46.85 55.30
C LEU A 3 22.87 46.91 55.07
N ASN A 4 22.19 47.73 55.85
CA ASN A 4 20.81 48.12 55.65
C ASN A 4 20.75 49.19 54.54
N ILE A 5 20.40 48.78 53.32
CA ILE A 5 20.25 49.69 52.18
C ILE A 5 18.82 50.27 52.22
N SER A 6 18.66 51.40 52.90
CA SER A 6 17.49 52.25 52.75
C SER A 6 17.70 53.19 51.57
N ILE A 7 17.16 52.82 50.40
CA ILE A 7 17.15 53.70 49.22
C ILE A 7 16.13 54.82 49.48
N PRO A 8 16.53 56.09 49.51
CA PRO A 8 15.62 57.19 49.75
C PRO A 8 14.73 57.41 48.50
N ARG A 9 13.42 57.56 48.75
CA ARG A 9 12.34 57.60 47.73
C ARG A 9 12.32 58.88 46.87
N ASP A 10 13.21 59.82 47.15
CA ASP A 10 13.29 61.17 46.61
C ASP A 10 14.06 61.27 45.28
N LEU A 11 14.93 60.30 44.96
CA LEU A 11 15.72 60.30 43.73
C LEU A 11 14.95 59.91 42.47
N LEU A 12 13.83 59.18 42.59
CA LEU A 12 13.02 58.78 41.44
C LEU A 12 12.10 59.90 40.92
N ALA A 13 11.68 60.83 41.78
CA ALA A 13 10.72 61.87 41.43
C ALA A 13 11.29 62.96 40.50
N ARG A 14 12.59 63.28 40.62
CA ARG A 14 13.21 64.38 39.85
C ARG A 14 13.49 64.07 38.38
N ARG A 15 13.51 62.80 37.96
CA ARG A 15 13.87 62.43 36.58
C ARG A 15 12.68 62.45 35.61
N TYR A 16 11.44 62.39 36.11
CA TYR A 16 10.23 62.28 35.28
C TYR A 16 9.37 63.55 35.22
N SER A 17 9.74 64.63 35.93
CA SER A 17 8.87 65.82 36.08
C SER A 17 8.83 66.76 34.87
N ARG A 18 9.65 66.54 33.83
CA ARG A 18 9.72 67.44 32.66
C ARG A 18 8.75 67.11 31.53
N TYR A 19 8.14 65.91 31.51
CA TYR A 19 7.25 65.50 30.42
C TYR A 19 5.77 65.77 30.69
N TYR A 20 5.38 65.99 31.94
CA TYR A 20 3.97 66.23 32.31
C TYR A 20 3.49 67.67 32.06
N ILE A 21 4.41 68.62 31.87
CA ILE A 21 4.09 70.06 31.82
C ILE A 21 3.53 70.49 30.45
N TYR A 22 3.67 69.67 29.41
CA TYR A 22 3.15 69.99 28.06
C TYR A 22 1.78 69.36 27.73
N LEU A 23 1.24 68.51 28.62
CA LEU A 23 -0.09 67.91 28.46
C LEU A 23 -1.18 68.68 29.21
N GLU A 24 -0.81 69.49 30.22
CA GLU A 24 -1.74 70.27 31.04
C GLU A 24 -2.65 71.23 30.24
N PRO A 25 -2.17 72.02 29.25
CA PRO A 25 -3.04 72.98 28.58
C PRO A 25 -4.00 72.33 27.58
N VAL A 26 -3.73 71.11 27.12
CA VAL A 26 -4.59 70.38 26.16
C VAL A 26 -5.66 69.56 26.88
N VAL A 27 -5.37 69.05 28.08
CA VAL A 27 -6.30 68.24 28.88
C VAL A 27 -7.24 69.11 29.75
N SER A 28 -6.86 70.37 30.01
CA SER A 28 -7.61 71.30 30.86
C SER A 28 -8.72 72.08 30.14
N ASP A 29 -8.80 72.01 28.80
CA ASP A 29 -9.82 72.72 28.04
C ASP A 29 -11.17 71.96 28.11
N PRO A 30 -12.25 72.56 28.66
CA PRO A 30 -13.53 71.89 28.87
C PRO A 30 -14.16 71.36 27.58
N LEU A 31 -13.84 71.97 26.43
CA LEU A 31 -14.30 71.51 25.12
C LEU A 31 -13.63 70.18 24.73
N ILE A 32 -12.31 70.07 24.89
CA ILE A 32 -11.52 68.89 24.51
C ILE A 32 -11.91 67.67 25.36
N ARG A 33 -12.21 67.87 26.65
CA ARG A 33 -12.61 66.80 27.57
C ARG A 33 -13.95 66.14 27.19
N GLY A 34 -14.92 66.93 26.70
CA GLY A 34 -16.22 66.43 26.25
C GLY A 34 -16.10 65.58 24.98
N TYR A 35 -15.40 66.09 23.95
CA TYR A 35 -15.18 65.35 22.71
C TYR A 35 -14.30 64.12 22.92
N PHE A 36 -13.28 64.19 23.78
CA PHE A 36 -12.43 63.05 24.12
C PHE A 36 -13.24 61.91 24.77
N SER A 37 -14.11 62.23 25.73
CA SER A 37 -14.97 61.21 26.36
C SER A 37 -15.93 60.57 25.37
N PHE A 38 -16.50 61.35 24.45
CA PHE A 38 -17.39 60.83 23.41
C PHE A 38 -16.65 59.90 22.44
N VAL A 39 -15.50 60.33 21.91
CA VAL A 39 -14.66 59.52 21.01
C VAL A 39 -14.13 58.27 21.71
N ALA A 40 -13.71 58.36 22.97
CA ALA A 40 -13.27 57.23 23.76
C ALA A 40 -14.40 56.21 23.98
N SER A 41 -15.63 56.67 24.23
CA SER A 41 -16.80 55.79 24.39
C SER A 41 -17.15 55.06 23.07
N LEU A 42 -17.11 55.77 21.94
CA LEU A 42 -17.36 55.20 20.63
C LEU A 42 -16.28 54.17 20.25
N PHE A 43 -15.02 54.49 20.54
CA PHE A 43 -13.90 53.57 20.33
C PHE A 43 -14.03 52.32 21.22
N LEU A 44 -14.39 52.48 22.49
CA LEU A 44 -14.61 51.36 23.41
C LEU A 44 -15.72 50.44 22.90
N ILE A 45 -16.84 51.00 22.43
CA ILE A 45 -17.95 50.21 21.88
C ILE A 45 -17.50 49.46 20.61
N ALA A 46 -16.82 50.13 19.69
CA ALA A 46 -16.30 49.50 18.48
C ALA A 46 -15.29 48.38 18.78
N PHE A 47 -14.38 48.63 19.73
CA PHE A 47 -13.41 47.65 20.18
C PHE A 47 -14.07 46.42 20.81
N LEU A 48 -15.07 46.63 21.68
CA LEU A 48 -15.82 45.56 22.31
C LEU A 48 -16.62 44.74 21.29
N LEU A 49 -17.21 45.38 20.27
CA LEU A 49 -17.92 44.67 19.20
C LEU A 49 -16.99 43.76 18.40
N ILE A 50 -15.82 44.26 17.99
CA ILE A 50 -14.85 43.48 17.23
C ILE A 50 -14.32 42.32 18.07
N PHE A 51 -14.00 42.58 19.34
CA PHE A 51 -13.48 41.57 20.26
C PHE A 51 -14.52 40.48 20.57
N ALA A 52 -15.80 40.85 20.73
CA ALA A 52 -16.88 39.90 21.02
C ALA A 52 -17.30 39.07 19.79
N LEU A 53 -17.25 39.63 18.57
CA LEU A 53 -17.71 38.97 17.34
C LEU A 53 -16.61 38.16 16.64
N SER A 54 -15.33 38.51 16.79
CA SER A 54 -14.22 37.75 16.21
C SER A 54 -14.25 36.23 16.52
N PRO A 55 -14.47 35.79 17.78
CA PRO A 55 -14.50 34.36 18.09
C PRO A 55 -15.69 33.62 17.45
N THR A 56 -16.82 34.28 17.21
CA THR A 56 -18.02 33.63 16.63
C THR A 56 -17.86 33.40 15.13
N ILE A 57 -17.29 34.37 14.40
CA ILE A 57 -16.99 34.24 12.97
C ILE A 57 -15.99 33.12 12.72
N ASN A 58 -14.90 33.07 13.50
CA ASN A 58 -13.91 32.00 13.38
C ASN A 58 -14.49 30.61 13.67
N THR A 59 -15.41 30.52 14.64
CA THR A 59 -16.09 29.26 14.96
C THR A 59 -17.02 28.80 13.83
N MET A 60 -17.78 29.71 13.20
CA MET A 60 -18.63 29.36 12.06
C MET A 60 -17.82 28.88 10.85
N LEU A 61 -16.73 29.57 10.52
CA LEU A 61 -15.85 29.19 9.40
C LEU A 61 -15.19 27.82 9.65
N THR A 62 -14.71 27.57 10.87
CA THR A 62 -14.12 26.27 11.21
C THR A 62 -15.17 25.14 11.21
N LEU A 63 -16.40 25.41 11.63
CA LEU A 63 -17.48 24.42 11.60
C LEU A 63 -17.88 24.06 10.16
N GLN A 64 -18.00 25.05 9.27
CA GLN A 64 -18.26 24.81 7.85
C GLN A 64 -17.14 24.00 7.19
N LYS A 65 -15.87 24.34 7.48
CA LYS A 65 -14.72 23.58 6.99
C LYS A 65 -14.73 22.13 7.49
N LYS A 66 -15.04 21.91 8.77
CA LYS A 66 -15.18 20.56 9.34
C LYS A 66 -16.29 19.76 8.65
N ILE A 67 -17.43 20.37 8.34
CA ILE A 67 -18.51 19.72 7.59
C ILE A 67 -18.05 19.30 6.19
N GLY A 68 -17.32 20.17 5.47
CA GLY A 68 -16.75 19.84 4.17
C GLY A 68 -15.80 18.64 4.25
N GLN A 69 -14.85 18.68 5.18
CA GLN A 69 -13.89 17.59 5.40
C GLN A 69 -14.57 16.27 5.79
N GLN A 70 -15.59 16.31 6.65
CA GLN A 70 -16.34 15.11 7.03
C GLN A 70 -17.09 14.50 5.84
N LYS A 71 -17.63 15.31 4.92
CA LYS A 71 -18.26 14.80 3.69
C LYS A 71 -17.26 14.11 2.77
N GLU A 72 -16.06 14.66 2.62
CA GLU A 72 -14.99 14.01 1.83
C GLU A 72 -14.55 12.67 2.44
N ILE A 73 -14.40 12.62 3.76
CA ILE A 73 -14.08 11.38 4.48
C ILE A 73 -15.20 10.34 4.30
N LEU A 74 -16.46 10.75 4.40
CA LEU A 74 -17.60 9.87 4.18
C LEU A 74 -17.63 9.34 2.75
N ALA A 75 -17.36 10.16 1.74
CA ALA A 75 -17.27 9.72 0.35
C ALA A 75 -16.14 8.69 0.15
N ALA A 76 -14.97 8.91 0.74
CA ALA A 76 -13.86 7.96 0.68
C ALA A 76 -14.19 6.62 1.38
N LEU A 77 -14.90 6.67 2.51
CA LEU A 77 -15.34 5.47 3.22
C LEU A 77 -16.41 4.71 2.44
N ASP A 78 -17.32 5.42 1.78
CA ASP A 78 -18.36 4.82 0.94
C ASP A 78 -17.73 4.13 -0.28
N GLN A 79 -16.73 4.75 -0.90
CA GLN A 79 -15.94 4.13 -1.97
C GLN A 79 -15.24 2.85 -1.49
N LYS A 80 -14.64 2.85 -0.29
CA LYS A 80 -14.03 1.64 0.29
C LYS A 80 -15.07 0.54 0.56
N ARG A 81 -16.25 0.90 1.07
CA ARG A 81 -17.35 -0.05 1.28
C ARG A 81 -17.77 -0.66 -0.05
N GLN A 82 -17.95 0.15 -1.09
CA GLN A 82 -18.33 -0.33 -2.41
C GLN A 82 -17.26 -1.25 -3.01
N ALA A 83 -15.98 -0.91 -2.85
CA ALA A 83 -14.87 -1.77 -3.27
C ALA A 83 -14.88 -3.12 -2.56
N LEU A 84 -15.19 -3.16 -1.25
CA LEU A 84 -15.32 -4.41 -0.51
C LEU A 84 -16.53 -5.23 -0.95
N ILE A 85 -17.66 -4.60 -1.24
CA ILE A 85 -18.85 -5.28 -1.77
C ILE A 85 -18.53 -5.92 -3.13
N VAL A 86 -17.88 -5.18 -4.03
CA VAL A 86 -17.45 -5.70 -5.33
C VAL A 86 -16.44 -6.85 -5.15
N ALA A 87 -15.49 -6.72 -4.23
CA ALA A 87 -14.53 -7.78 -3.94
C ALA A 87 -15.23 -9.06 -3.43
N GLN A 88 -16.22 -8.93 -2.53
CA GLN A 88 -17.01 -10.06 -2.04
C GLN A 88 -17.85 -10.71 -3.14
N GLN A 89 -18.45 -9.90 -4.03
CA GLN A 89 -19.21 -10.40 -5.17
C GLN A 89 -18.32 -11.16 -6.15
N ASN A 90 -17.15 -10.61 -6.48
CA ASN A 90 -16.17 -11.27 -7.34
C ASN A 90 -15.65 -12.56 -6.69
N TYR A 91 -15.39 -12.53 -5.39
CA TYR A 91 -14.98 -13.73 -4.65
C TYR A 91 -16.07 -14.80 -4.70
N ALA A 92 -17.33 -14.48 -4.40
CA ALA A 92 -18.44 -15.43 -4.45
C ALA A 92 -18.68 -16.01 -5.86
N GLN A 93 -18.42 -15.24 -6.92
CA GLN A 93 -18.49 -15.73 -8.30
C GLN A 93 -17.36 -16.72 -8.64
N ILE A 94 -16.17 -16.53 -8.06
CA ILE A 94 -14.98 -17.30 -8.38
C ILE A 94 -14.75 -18.43 -7.36
N GLU A 95 -15.40 -18.41 -6.19
CA GLU A 95 -15.20 -19.34 -5.07
C GLU A 95 -15.22 -20.82 -5.48
N ASN A 96 -16.18 -21.21 -6.32
CA ASN A 96 -16.30 -22.58 -6.82
C ASN A 96 -15.17 -22.98 -7.80
N SER A 97 -14.59 -22.00 -8.49
CA SER A 97 -13.52 -22.18 -9.49
C SER A 97 -12.13 -21.91 -8.92
N LEU A 98 -12.04 -21.28 -7.74
CA LEU A 98 -10.81 -20.93 -7.06
C LEU A 98 -9.92 -22.14 -6.74
N PRO A 99 -10.43 -23.29 -6.22
CA PRO A 99 -9.58 -24.45 -5.98
C PRO A 99 -9.02 -25.05 -7.28
N LEU A 100 -9.80 -25.03 -8.37
CA LEU A 100 -9.34 -25.43 -9.71
C LEU A 100 -8.24 -24.49 -10.22
N LEU A 101 -8.41 -23.18 -10.03
CA LEU A 101 -7.43 -22.18 -10.45
C LEU A 101 -6.12 -22.25 -9.63
N LEU A 102 -6.20 -22.44 -8.32
CA LEU A 102 -5.04 -22.61 -7.43
C LEU A 102 -4.30 -23.93 -7.70
N THR A 103 -5.00 -24.96 -8.17
CA THR A 103 -4.37 -26.20 -8.64
C THR A 103 -3.67 -25.99 -9.99
N ALA A 104 -4.30 -25.24 -10.90
CA ALA A 104 -3.75 -24.93 -12.22
C ALA A 104 -2.54 -24.00 -12.16
N LEU A 105 -2.59 -22.97 -11.32
CA LEU A 105 -1.54 -21.98 -11.09
C LEU A 105 -1.30 -21.84 -9.57
N PRO A 106 -0.41 -22.66 -8.98
CA PRO A 106 -0.08 -22.54 -7.58
C PRO A 106 0.68 -21.25 -7.29
N THR A 107 0.50 -20.72 -6.08
CA THR A 107 1.18 -19.52 -5.56
C THR A 107 2.65 -19.75 -5.21
N ASN A 108 3.08 -21.01 -5.15
CA ASN A 108 4.45 -21.39 -4.84
C ASN A 108 5.03 -22.22 -6.02
N PRO A 109 6.26 -21.92 -6.47
CA PRO A 109 7.01 -22.85 -7.31
C PRO A 109 7.37 -24.09 -6.48
N ALA A 110 6.43 -25.03 -6.33
CA ALA A 110 6.66 -26.29 -5.62
C ALA A 110 7.19 -27.36 -6.60
N PRO A 111 8.52 -27.47 -6.86
CA PRO A 111 9.08 -28.42 -7.83
C PRO A 111 8.78 -29.87 -7.46
N GLN A 112 8.63 -30.17 -6.16
CA GLN A 112 8.29 -31.51 -5.67
C GLN A 112 6.95 -32.00 -6.23
N THR A 113 5.96 -31.12 -6.36
CA THR A 113 4.64 -31.46 -6.93
C THR A 113 4.69 -31.73 -8.43
N ILE A 114 5.58 -31.02 -9.15
CA ILE A 114 5.85 -31.26 -10.57
C ILE A 114 6.51 -32.63 -10.72
N LEU A 115 7.53 -32.92 -9.90
CA LEU A 115 8.22 -34.20 -9.90
C LEU A 115 7.27 -35.36 -9.63
N SER A 116 6.41 -35.26 -8.62
CA SER A 116 5.41 -36.31 -8.33
C SER A 116 4.41 -36.49 -9.46
N GLY A 117 3.98 -35.41 -10.12
CA GLY A 117 3.08 -35.47 -11.27
C GLY A 117 3.73 -36.18 -12.46
N VAL A 118 4.95 -35.78 -12.83
CA VAL A 118 5.72 -36.40 -13.91
C VAL A 118 5.99 -37.88 -13.61
N ALA A 119 6.38 -38.22 -12.38
CA ALA A 119 6.63 -39.60 -11.97
C ALA A 119 5.35 -40.46 -12.03
N SER A 120 4.21 -39.92 -11.60
CA SER A 120 2.92 -40.61 -11.70
C SER A 120 2.52 -40.87 -13.14
N VAL A 121 2.71 -39.89 -14.03
CA VAL A 121 2.40 -40.03 -15.46
C VAL A 121 3.33 -41.04 -16.12
N ALA A 122 4.63 -40.98 -15.82
CA ALA A 122 5.63 -41.92 -16.33
C ALA A 122 5.34 -43.36 -15.93
N SER A 123 4.97 -43.58 -14.66
CA SER A 123 4.58 -44.89 -14.13
C SER A 123 3.31 -45.40 -14.81
N ALA A 124 2.32 -44.53 -15.05
CA ALA A 124 1.05 -44.87 -15.69
C ALA A 124 1.15 -45.08 -17.21
N SER A 125 2.24 -44.65 -17.85
CA SER A 125 2.51 -44.87 -19.28
C SER A 125 3.56 -45.95 -19.52
N GLY A 126 4.20 -46.49 -18.48
CA GLY A 126 5.25 -47.51 -18.59
C GLY A 126 6.57 -46.97 -19.14
N VAL A 127 6.85 -45.68 -18.94
CA VAL A 127 8.03 -44.99 -19.47
C VAL A 127 9.04 -44.76 -18.33
N VAL A 128 10.34 -44.92 -18.61
CA VAL A 128 11.40 -44.66 -17.63
C VAL A 128 11.88 -43.22 -17.77
N VAL A 129 11.94 -42.48 -16.66
CA VAL A 129 12.51 -41.13 -16.58
C VAL A 129 13.97 -41.25 -16.15
N SER A 130 14.90 -40.90 -17.03
CA SER A 130 16.34 -41.04 -16.81
C SER A 130 16.96 -39.88 -16.03
N GLY A 131 16.27 -38.74 -15.99
CA GLY A 131 16.73 -37.57 -15.23
C GLY A 131 15.74 -36.42 -15.35
N LEU A 132 15.65 -35.63 -14.29
CA LEU A 132 14.85 -34.41 -14.23
C LEU A 132 15.72 -33.28 -13.66
N HIS A 133 15.78 -32.17 -14.38
CA HIS A 133 16.56 -30.99 -14.03
C HIS A 133 15.63 -29.78 -13.95
N PHE A 134 15.69 -29.05 -12.84
CA PHE A 134 15.02 -27.77 -12.68
C PHE A 134 16.05 -26.65 -12.87
N ALA A 135 15.71 -25.63 -13.66
CA ALA A 135 16.47 -24.40 -13.71
C ALA A 135 16.33 -23.63 -12.38
N ASP A 136 17.21 -22.65 -12.13
CA ASP A 136 17.24 -21.89 -10.89
C ASP A 136 15.85 -21.34 -10.50
N ILE A 137 15.33 -21.80 -9.37
CA ILE A 137 14.04 -21.38 -8.83
C ILE A 137 14.30 -20.26 -7.82
N PRO A 138 13.85 -19.02 -8.06
CA PRO A 138 13.98 -17.96 -7.07
C PRO A 138 13.12 -18.29 -5.85
N LEU A 139 13.77 -18.62 -4.74
CA LEU A 139 13.15 -18.99 -3.46
C LEU A 139 12.73 -17.78 -2.61
N SER A 140 12.98 -16.55 -3.08
CA SER A 140 12.74 -15.31 -2.31
C SER A 140 11.79 -14.36 -3.03
N ALA A 141 10.81 -13.87 -2.28
CA ALA A 141 9.75 -12.94 -2.71
C ALA A 141 10.28 -11.63 -3.33
N ASP A 142 11.53 -11.27 -3.03
CA ASP A 142 12.13 -9.98 -3.36
C ASP A 142 12.66 -9.89 -4.81
N GLN A 143 12.75 -11.00 -5.54
CA GLN A 143 13.24 -11.01 -6.93
C GLN A 143 12.13 -11.12 -7.99
N PHE A 144 10.86 -11.09 -7.58
CA PHE A 144 9.73 -11.17 -8.50
C PHE A 144 9.41 -9.80 -9.11
N SER A 145 10.09 -9.48 -10.22
CA SER A 145 9.84 -8.27 -11.03
C SER A 145 8.56 -8.36 -11.87
N ASP A 146 7.99 -9.56 -12.06
CA ASP A 146 6.87 -9.79 -12.97
C ASP A 146 5.74 -10.61 -12.34
N GLN A 147 4.49 -10.34 -12.74
CA GLN A 147 3.28 -10.99 -12.18
C GLN A 147 3.16 -12.47 -12.53
N ARG A 148 3.97 -12.97 -13.47
CA ARG A 148 4.08 -14.39 -13.86
C ARG A 148 5.52 -14.79 -13.83
N THR A 149 5.85 -15.79 -13.02
CA THR A 149 7.19 -16.37 -13.02
C THR A 149 7.07 -17.82 -13.47
N SER A 150 7.99 -18.28 -14.32
CA SER A 150 8.06 -19.64 -14.80
C SER A 150 9.18 -20.40 -14.10
N VAL A 151 8.93 -21.67 -13.80
CA VAL A 151 9.98 -22.65 -13.49
C VAL A 151 10.22 -23.44 -14.76
N ASP A 152 11.42 -23.32 -15.29
CA ASP A 152 11.84 -24.11 -16.44
C ASP A 152 12.37 -25.45 -15.93
N PHE A 153 11.94 -26.55 -16.56
CA PHE A 153 12.41 -27.88 -16.22
C PHE A 153 12.60 -28.74 -17.47
N THR A 154 13.59 -29.61 -17.43
CA THR A 154 13.93 -30.53 -18.51
C THR A 154 13.93 -31.94 -17.96
N PHE A 155 13.37 -32.87 -18.73
CA PHE A 155 13.34 -34.27 -18.36
C PHE A 155 13.60 -35.16 -19.57
N VAL A 156 14.27 -36.27 -19.33
CA VAL A 156 14.61 -37.25 -20.37
C VAL A 156 13.84 -38.52 -20.10
N ILE A 157 13.11 -38.99 -21.12
CA ILE A 157 12.34 -40.23 -21.06
C ILE A 157 12.84 -41.25 -22.08
N SER A 158 12.72 -42.53 -21.72
CA SER A 158 13.02 -43.66 -22.59
C SER A 158 11.88 -44.68 -22.55
N GLY A 159 11.40 -45.12 -23.71
CA GLY A 159 10.33 -46.10 -23.81
C GLY A 159 9.95 -46.45 -25.25
N LEU A 160 8.92 -47.27 -25.43
CA LEU A 160 8.39 -47.58 -26.75
C LEU A 160 7.67 -46.34 -27.36
N PRO A 161 7.55 -46.26 -28.69
CA PRO A 161 6.88 -45.13 -29.37
C PRO A 161 5.43 -44.88 -28.91
N ASP A 162 4.68 -45.95 -28.63
CA ASP A 162 3.28 -45.81 -28.19
C ASP A 162 3.18 -45.30 -26.74
N GLN A 163 4.08 -45.78 -25.87
CA GLN A 163 4.16 -45.38 -24.47
C GLN A 163 4.59 -43.92 -24.31
N THR A 164 5.52 -43.45 -25.16
CA THR A 164 5.97 -42.05 -25.15
C THR A 164 4.89 -41.10 -25.67
N ARG A 165 4.09 -41.51 -26.66
CA ARG A 165 2.91 -40.74 -27.11
C ARG A 165 1.85 -40.64 -26.02
N ASP A 166 1.56 -41.75 -25.34
CA ASP A 166 0.59 -41.77 -24.25
C ASP A 166 1.07 -40.97 -23.04
N PHE A 167 2.37 -40.99 -22.76
CA PHE A 167 2.99 -40.13 -21.76
C PHE A 167 2.78 -38.65 -22.09
N LEU A 168 3.10 -38.21 -23.32
CA LEU A 168 2.94 -36.81 -23.75
C LEU A 168 1.49 -36.35 -23.67
N LYS A 169 0.52 -37.18 -24.08
CA LYS A 169 -0.91 -36.87 -23.96
C LYS A 169 -1.36 -36.70 -22.51
N LYS A 170 -0.90 -37.58 -21.62
CA LYS A 170 -1.24 -37.51 -20.19
C LYS A 170 -0.53 -36.34 -19.49
N LEU A 171 0.68 -35.99 -19.93
CA LEU A 171 1.43 -34.84 -19.42
C LEU A 171 0.75 -33.51 -19.77
N GLU A 172 0.20 -33.40 -20.98
CA GLU A 172 -0.55 -32.22 -21.42
C GLU A 172 -1.87 -32.05 -20.63
N ASN A 173 -2.46 -33.16 -20.17
CA ASN A 173 -3.68 -33.15 -19.37
C ASN A 173 -3.43 -33.08 -17.85
N LEU A 174 -2.24 -32.69 -17.42
CA LEU A 174 -1.98 -32.47 -15.99
C LEU A 174 -2.83 -31.28 -15.48
N PRO A 175 -3.31 -31.34 -14.24
CA PRO A 175 -4.14 -30.29 -13.65
C PRO A 175 -3.38 -28.97 -13.40
N ARG A 176 -2.13 -28.85 -13.86
CA ARG A 176 -1.25 -27.68 -13.73
C ARG A 176 -0.92 -27.14 -15.13
N GLN A 177 -0.87 -25.82 -15.28
CA GLN A 177 -0.50 -25.20 -16.55
C GLN A 177 1.00 -25.41 -16.85
N ILE A 178 1.29 -26.45 -17.63
CA ILE A 178 2.62 -26.78 -18.13
C ILE A 178 2.64 -26.51 -19.64
N ARG A 179 3.60 -25.72 -20.11
CA ARG A 179 3.84 -25.49 -21.53
C ARG A 179 5.08 -26.26 -21.96
N VAL A 180 4.92 -27.18 -22.90
CA VAL A 180 6.06 -27.84 -23.54
C VAL A 180 6.71 -26.84 -24.51
N VAL A 181 8.01 -26.57 -24.33
CA VAL A 181 8.76 -25.59 -25.12
C VAL A 181 9.50 -26.27 -26.26
N THR A 182 10.13 -27.41 -25.99
CA THR A 182 10.90 -28.13 -27.02
C THR A 182 10.87 -29.62 -26.73
N VAL A 183 10.69 -30.41 -27.79
CA VAL A 183 10.83 -31.86 -27.77
C VAL A 183 11.92 -32.23 -28.75
N SER A 184 12.94 -32.93 -28.27
CA SER A 184 14.04 -33.46 -29.09
C SER A 184 14.05 -34.98 -28.99
N ILE A 185 13.83 -35.65 -30.12
CA ILE A 185 13.81 -37.12 -30.20
C ILE A 185 15.15 -37.57 -30.77
N GLY A 186 15.84 -38.44 -30.05
CA GLY A 186 17.10 -39.07 -30.47
C GLY A 186 17.01 -40.59 -30.36
N ARG A 187 17.62 -41.31 -31.28
CA ARG A 187 17.76 -42.77 -31.18
C ARG A 187 19.03 -43.12 -30.42
N ALA A 188 18.90 -43.80 -29.28
CA ALA A 188 20.05 -44.41 -28.63
C ALA A 188 20.52 -45.60 -29.44
N THR A 189 21.70 -45.50 -30.02
CA THR A 189 22.34 -46.60 -30.75
C THR A 189 22.77 -47.66 -29.73
N GLY A 190 21.96 -48.70 -29.53
CA GLY A 190 22.30 -49.85 -28.66
C GLY A 190 21.19 -50.41 -27.77
N GLN A 191 20.03 -49.75 -27.65
CA GLN A 191 18.86 -50.31 -26.96
C GLN A 191 17.59 -50.08 -27.78
N SER A 192 16.65 -51.04 -27.73
CA SER A 192 15.35 -51.01 -28.41
C SER A 192 14.39 -49.98 -27.79
N GLY A 193 14.77 -48.69 -27.80
CA GLY A 193 13.94 -47.59 -27.31
C GLY A 193 14.41 -46.24 -27.86
N ASP A 194 13.46 -45.39 -28.23
CA ASP A 194 13.75 -44.00 -28.59
C ASP A 194 13.96 -43.20 -27.29
N LEU A 195 14.99 -42.36 -27.27
CA LEU A 195 15.20 -41.37 -26.21
C LEU A 195 14.47 -40.09 -26.61
N VAL A 196 13.59 -39.60 -25.74
CA VAL A 196 12.90 -38.34 -25.95
C VAL A 196 13.33 -37.38 -24.84
N ASN A 197 13.98 -36.30 -25.23
CA ASN A 197 14.28 -35.18 -24.35
C ASN A 197 13.15 -34.14 -24.48
N VAL A 198 12.56 -33.74 -23.37
CA VAL A 198 11.47 -32.77 -23.33
C VAL A 198 11.82 -31.64 -22.38
N MET A 199 11.77 -30.41 -22.90
CA MET A 199 11.91 -29.18 -22.15
C MET A 199 10.54 -28.53 -22.00
N ALA A 200 10.13 -28.24 -20.77
CA ALA A 200 8.84 -27.68 -20.46
C ALA A 200 8.94 -26.60 -19.37
N ASN A 201 8.01 -25.66 -19.42
CA ASN A 201 7.93 -24.56 -18.46
C ASN A 201 6.64 -24.71 -17.65
N GLY A 202 6.75 -24.61 -16.33
CA GLY A 202 5.62 -24.60 -15.40
C GLY A 202 5.42 -23.20 -14.83
N PHE A 203 4.20 -22.66 -14.93
CA PHE A 203 3.92 -21.32 -14.41
C PHE A 203 3.48 -21.35 -12.94
N TYR A 204 3.76 -20.27 -12.21
CA TYR A 204 3.26 -20.00 -10.86
C TYR A 204 2.95 -18.51 -10.70
N LEU A 205 2.06 -18.20 -9.75
CA LEU A 205 1.66 -16.84 -9.43
C LEU A 205 2.47 -16.31 -8.24
N LYS A 206 2.77 -15.01 -8.26
CA LYS A 206 3.38 -14.32 -7.12
C LYS A 206 2.41 -14.30 -5.94
N ASP A 207 2.91 -14.64 -4.76
CA ASP A 207 2.15 -14.51 -3.52
C ASP A 207 1.91 -13.02 -3.22
N PHE A 208 0.64 -12.62 -3.20
CA PHE A 208 0.23 -11.32 -2.69
C PHE A 208 -0.03 -11.50 -1.21
N GLY A 209 1.02 -11.31 -0.40
CA GLY A 209 0.89 -11.24 1.05
C GLY A 209 -0.22 -10.25 1.41
N ILE A 210 -1.31 -10.77 1.97
CA ILE A 210 -2.39 -10.02 2.59
C ILE A 210 -2.12 -9.94 4.09
#